data_AF-A0A956AHW2-F1
#
_entry.id   AF-A0A956AHW2-F1
#
_cell.length_a   1.000
_cell.length_b   1.000
_cell.length_c   1.000
_cell.angle_alpha   90.00
_cell.angle_beta   90.00
_cell.angle_gamma   90.00
#
_symmetry.space_group_name_H-M   'P 1'
#
loop_
_entity.id
_entity.type
_entity.pdbx_description
1 polymer ?
#
loop_
_entity_poly.entity_id
_entity_poly.type
_entity_poly.pdbx_seq_one_letter_code
_entity_poly.pdbx_strand_id
1 'polypeptide(L)' 'MGHGSGGGDEPGQAVFDARRLAALGRVSAVAPSPCGRALVVQVARADADTNRYRGALWRVALDGATAPRR' A
#
# COMPACT_ATOMS: atom_id res chain seq x y z
N MET A 1 -2.12 -7.48 -53.75
CA MET A 1 -2.94 -6.48 -53.05
C MET A 1 -3.08 -6.94 -51.62
N GLY A 2 -2.33 -6.30 -50.72
CA GLY A 2 -2.29 -6.66 -49.31
C GLY A 2 -3.21 -5.79 -48.48
N HIS A 3 -3.75 -6.35 -47.41
CA HIS A 3 -4.12 -5.60 -46.23
C HIS A 3 -3.57 -6.35 -45.03
N GLY A 4 -2.38 -5.93 -44.58
CA GLY A 4 -1.92 -6.19 -43.24
C GLY A 4 -2.66 -5.24 -42.30
N SER A 5 -3.50 -5.80 -41.44
CA SER A 5 -4.06 -5.06 -40.32
C SER A 5 -3.09 -5.18 -39.15
N GLY A 6 -2.15 -4.23 -39.09
CA GLY A 6 -1.48 -3.87 -37.84
C GLY A 6 -2.41 -3.01 -36.99
N GLY A 7 -2.37 -3.22 -35.67
CA GLY A 7 -3.09 -2.43 -34.67
C GLY A 7 -3.54 -3.33 -33.54
N GLY A 8 -3.02 -3.26 -32.32
CA GLY A 8 -1.95 -2.46 -31.74
C GLY A 8 -1.65 -3.09 -30.38
N ASP A 9 -0.48 -2.82 -29.80
CA ASP A 9 -0.16 -3.16 -28.41
C ASP A 9 -1.10 -2.41 -27.46
N GLU A 10 -2.34 -2.89 -27.30
CA GLU A 10 -3.14 -2.52 -26.14
C GLU A 10 -2.38 -3.08 -24.93
N PRO A 11 -1.97 -2.25 -23.96
CA PRO A 11 -1.29 -2.74 -22.78
C PRO A 11 -2.18 -3.78 -22.14
N GLY A 12 -1.71 -5.04 -22.15
CA GLY A 12 -2.49 -6.20 -21.73
C GLY A 12 -3.20 -5.89 -20.41
N GLN A 13 -4.53 -5.91 -20.45
CA GLN A 13 -5.38 -5.57 -19.32
C GLN A 13 -4.91 -6.35 -18.09
N ALA A 14 -4.39 -5.64 -17.09
CA ALA A 14 -3.87 -6.27 -15.89
C ALA A 14 -5.01 -7.04 -15.21
N VAL A 15 -4.85 -8.37 -15.09
CA VAL A 15 -5.81 -9.22 -14.37
C VAL A 15 -5.80 -8.84 -12.90
N PHE A 16 -6.98 -8.60 -12.34
CA PHE A 16 -7.13 -8.26 -10.93
C PHE A 16 -6.72 -9.43 -10.03
N ASP A 17 -5.80 -9.17 -9.09
CA ASP A 17 -5.34 -10.15 -8.10
C ASP A 17 -5.82 -9.77 -6.69
N ALA A 18 -6.90 -10.43 -6.26
CA ALA A 18 -7.49 -10.24 -4.94
C ALA A 18 -6.54 -10.64 -3.80
N ARG A 19 -5.65 -11.61 -4.03
CA ARG A 19 -4.69 -12.07 -3.00
C ARG A 19 -3.61 -11.04 -2.77
N ARG A 20 -3.08 -10.45 -3.85
CA ARG A 20 -2.17 -9.29 -3.74
C ARG A 20 -2.84 -8.13 -3.04
N LEU A 21 -4.09 -7.81 -3.39
CA LEU A 21 -4.83 -6.73 -2.72
C LEU A 21 -5.00 -7.00 -1.22
N ALA A 22 -5.32 -8.23 -0.83
CA ALA A 22 -5.49 -8.60 0.57
C ALA A 22 -4.17 -8.59 1.38
N ALA A 23 -3.04 -8.86 0.72
CA ALA A 23 -1.71 -8.82 1.34
C ALA A 23 -1.17 -7.40 1.55
N LEU A 24 -1.77 -6.38 0.95
CA LEU A 24 -1.34 -5.00 1.14
C LEU A 24 -1.58 -4.53 2.58
N GLY A 25 -0.59 -3.83 3.13
CA GLY A 25 -0.76 -3.10 4.38
C GLY A 25 -1.72 -1.92 4.19
N ARG A 26 -2.63 -1.76 5.14
CA ARG A 26 -3.61 -0.67 5.16
C ARG A 26 -3.34 0.24 6.33
N VAL A 27 -3.39 1.55 6.09
CA VAL A 27 -3.41 2.52 7.19
C VAL A 27 -4.79 2.46 7.82
N SER A 28 -4.86 2.07 9.09
CA SER A 28 -6.12 1.95 9.85
C SER A 28 -6.35 3.11 10.80
N ALA A 29 -5.29 3.80 11.23
CA ALA A 29 -5.37 4.96 12.09
C ALA A 29 -4.18 5.89 11.88
N VAL A 30 -4.41 7.19 12.06
CA VAL A 30 -3.39 8.25 12.00
C VAL A 30 -3.63 9.19 13.17
N ALA A 31 -2.57 9.49 13.92
CA ALA A 31 -2.61 10.46 15.02
C ALA A 31 -1.42 11.44 14.89
N PRO A 32 -1.67 12.75 14.72
CA PRO A 32 -0.61 13.74 14.73
C PRO A 32 -0.08 13.98 16.14
N SER A 33 1.23 14.20 16.26
CA SER A 33 1.85 14.69 17.50
C SER A 33 1.34 16.11 17.81
N PRO A 34 1.20 16.50 19.09
CA PRO A 34 0.74 17.84 19.46
C PRO A 34 1.59 18.99 18.88
N CYS A 35 2.90 18.76 18.69
CA CYS A 35 3.81 19.76 18.13
C CYS A 35 3.84 19.79 16.59
N GLY A 36 3.03 18.96 15.92
CA GLY A 36 2.92 18.93 14.45
C GLY A 36 4.14 18.37 13.72
N ARG A 37 5.13 17.79 14.41
CA ARG A 37 6.38 17.32 13.78
C ARG A 37 6.36 15.85 13.35
N ALA A 38 5.44 15.06 13.87
CA ALA A 38 5.36 13.63 13.57
C ALA A 38 3.91 13.13 13.52
N LEU A 39 3.74 11.98 12.85
CA LEU A 39 2.54 11.16 12.94
C LEU A 39 2.89 9.83 13.61
N VAL A 40 1.93 9.30 14.37
CA VAL A 40 1.86 7.88 14.70
C VAL A 40 0.82 7.26 13.78
N VAL A 41 1.21 6.25 13.02
CA VAL A 41 0.37 5.58 12.03
C VAL A 41 0.24 4.11 12.40
N GLN A 42 -0.98 3.60 12.43
CA GLN A 42 -1.21 2.16 12.52
C GLN A 42 -1.33 1.57 11.11
N VAL A 43 -0.46 0.60 10.80
CA VAL A 43 -0.53 -0.19 9.56
C VAL A 43 -1.00 -1.59 9.90
N ALA A 44 -2.20 -1.95 9.43
CA ALA A 44 -2.77 -3.27 9.58
C ALA A 44 -2.46 -4.14 8.35
N ARG A 45 -2.11 -5.41 8.57
CA ARG A 45 -1.97 -6.44 7.54
C ARG A 45 -2.79 -7.66 7.93
N ALA A 46 -3.43 -8.28 6.94
CA ALA A 46 -4.06 -9.57 7.16
C ALA A 46 -2.97 -10.63 7.40
N ASP A 47 -3.16 -11.43 8.44
CA ASP A 47 -2.37 -12.63 8.73
C ASP A 47 -3.25 -13.84 8.38
N ALA A 48 -2.89 -14.50 7.28
CA ALA A 48 -3.63 -15.64 6.75
C ALA A 48 -3.55 -16.86 7.66
N ASP A 49 -2.45 -17.02 8.40
CA ASP A 49 -2.24 -18.18 9.27
C ASP A 49 -3.12 -18.12 10.52
N THR A 50 -3.34 -16.90 11.04
CA THR A 50 -4.14 -16.70 12.25
C THR A 50 -5.58 -16.22 11.99
N ASN A 51 -5.93 -15.94 10.73
CA ASN A 51 -7.20 -15.33 10.33
C ASN A 51 -7.53 -14.06 11.13
N ARG A 52 -6.51 -13.22 11.35
CA ARG A 52 -6.61 -11.96 12.10
C ARG A 52 -5.85 -10.85 11.39
N TYR A 53 -6.10 -9.61 11.79
CA TYR A 53 -5.24 -8.49 11.41
C TYR A 53 -4.12 -8.29 12.44
N ARG A 54 -2.89 -8.14 11.95
CA ARG A 54 -1.77 -7.67 12.77
C ARG A 54 -1.50 -6.20 12.47
N GLY A 55 -1.48 -5.38 13.52
CA GLY A 55 -1.14 -3.97 13.45
C GLY A 55 0.31 -3.72 13.84
N ALA A 56 0.99 -2.85 13.10
CA ALA A 56 2.25 -2.25 13.50
C ALA A 56 2.07 -0.73 13.66
N LEU A 57 2.73 -0.14 14.65
CA LEU A 57 2.75 1.31 14.83
C LEU A 57 4.03 1.88 14.24
N TRP A 58 3.87 2.88 13.37
CA TRP A 58 4.97 3.54 12.69
C TRP A 58 5.02 4.99 13.14
N ARG A 59 6.22 5.49 13.44
CA ARG A 59 6.45 6.92 13.63
C ARG A 59 6.95 7.53 12.33
N VAL A 60 6.23 8.52 11.81
CA VAL A 60 6.56 9.22 10.57
C VAL A 60 6.95 10.65 10.92
N ALA A 61 8.17 11.07 10.58
CA ALA A 61 8.57 12.47 10.71
C ALA A 61 8.01 13.27 9.53
N LEU A 62 7.43 14.45 9.80
CA LEU A 62 6.79 15.29 8.79
C LEU A 62 7.75 16.29 8.12
N ASP A 63 8.96 16.42 8.65
CA ASP A 63 10.04 17.22 8.09
C ASP A 63 10.79 16.51 6.95
N GLY A 64 10.36 15.30 6.57
CA GLY A 64 11.02 14.47 5.55
C GLY A 64 12.37 13.90 5.98
N ALA A 65 12.81 14.11 7.22
CA ALA A 65 14.16 13.81 7.65
C ALA A 65 14.38 12.34 8.06
N THR A 66 13.33 11.50 8.13
CA THR A 66 13.48 10.11 8.59
C THR A 66 12.44 9.16 7.98
N ALA A 67 12.91 8.06 7.39
CA ALA A 67 12.07 6.95 6.97
C ALA A 67 11.40 6.27 8.17
N PRO A 68 10.13 5.80 8.05
CA PRO A 68 9.43 5.17 9.17
C PRO A 68 10.21 3.97 9.71
N ARG A 69 10.46 3.98 11.02
CA ARG A 69 11.10 2.86 11.73
C ARG A 69 10.03 1.93 12.31
N ARG A 70 10.30 0.62 12.24
CA ARG A 70 9.44 -0.51 12.62
C ARG A 70 9.63 -0.90 14.08
#